data_AF-K2AJS9-F1
#
_entry.id   AF-K2AJS9-F1
#
_cell.length_a   1.000
_cell.length_b   1.000
_cell.length_c   1.000
_cell.angle_alpha   90.00
_cell.angle_beta   90.00
_cell.angle_gamma   90.00
#
_symmetry.space_group_name_H-M   'P 1'
#
loop_
_entity.id
_entity.type
_entity.pdbx_description
1 polymer ?
#
loop_
_entity_poly.entity_id
_entity_poly.type
_entity_poly.pdbx_seq_one_letter_code
_entity_poly.pdbx_strand_id
1 'polypeptide(L)'
;MAYFSPGEILETIAMVQMEHFDIRTVTMGISLKDCAHPDIKICADKIYKKIMNYARNLVSTVNEIELKFGIPIINKRISITPISIVAESCESSNYTPIAKA
;
A
#
# COMPACT_ATOMS: atom_id res chain seq x y z
N MET A 1 -5.86 -25.87 4.66
CA MET A 1 -5.12 -25.48 3.45
C MET A 1 -6.02 -25.83 2.28
N ALA A 2 -6.61 -24.85 1.61
CA ALA A 2 -7.56 -25.10 0.52
C ALA A 2 -6.79 -25.68 -0.68
N TYR A 3 -7.13 -26.90 -1.09
CA TYR A 3 -6.66 -27.50 -2.33
C TYR A 3 -7.63 -27.08 -3.42
N PHE A 4 -7.20 -26.21 -4.34
CA PHE A 4 -7.98 -25.86 -5.52
C PHE A 4 -7.99 -27.06 -6.48
N SER A 5 -9.16 -27.42 -6.96
CA SER A 5 -9.32 -28.47 -7.96
C SER A 5 -8.73 -28.03 -9.31
N PRO A 6 -8.26 -28.95 -10.16
CA PRO A 6 -7.80 -28.61 -11.51
C PRO A 6 -8.85 -27.87 -12.34
N GLY A 7 -10.14 -28.14 -12.09
CA GLY A 7 -11.26 -27.42 -12.70
C GLY A 7 -11.30 -25.95 -12.31
N GLU A 8 -11.21 -25.62 -11.02
CA GLU A 8 -11.19 -24.24 -10.54
C GLU A 8 -9.97 -23.45 -11.06
N ILE A 9 -8.82 -24.12 -11.18
CA ILE A 9 -7.61 -23.52 -11.75
C ILE A 9 -7.83 -23.19 -13.23
N LEU A 10 -8.36 -24.14 -14.01
CA LEU A 10 -8.66 -23.95 -15.43
C LEU A 10 -9.76 -22.91 -15.66
N GLU A 11 -10.78 -22.88 -14.80
CA GLU A 11 -11.86 -21.91 -14.83
C GLU A 11 -11.35 -20.50 -14.52
N THR A 12 -10.47 -20.35 -13.52
CA THR A 12 -9.81 -19.07 -13.22
C THR A 12 -8.94 -18.60 -14.39
N ILE A 13 -8.19 -19.50 -15.03
CA ILE A 13 -7.39 -19.18 -16.23
C ILE A 13 -8.30 -18.73 -17.38
N ALA A 14 -9.38 -19.46 -17.64
CA ALA A 14 -10.34 -19.16 -18.70
C ALA A 14 -11.05 -17.82 -18.46
N MET A 15 -11.48 -17.55 -17.22
CA MET A 15 -12.05 -16.27 -16.82
C MET A 15 -11.06 -15.11 -17.02
N VAL A 16 -9.82 -15.26 -16.56
CA VAL A 16 -8.79 -14.21 -16.73
C VAL A 16 -8.48 -13.96 -18.21
N GLN A 17 -8.43 -15.00 -19.04
CA GLN A 17 -8.13 -14.88 -20.46
C GLN A 17 -9.31 -14.38 -21.32
N MET A 18 -10.56 -14.71 -20.95
CA MET A 18 -11.73 -14.38 -21.77
C MET A 18 -12.44 -13.07 -21.39
N GLU A 19 -12.29 -12.58 -20.15
CA GLU A 19 -13.14 -11.48 -19.64
C GLU A 19 -12.44 -10.12 -19.47
N HIS A 20 -11.22 -9.93 -20.00
CA HIS A 20 -10.51 -8.62 -19.95
C HIS A 20 -10.45 -7.98 -18.55
N PHE A 21 -10.28 -8.79 -17.50
CA PHE A 21 -10.29 -8.28 -16.12
C PHE A 21 -9.09 -7.37 -15.84
N ASP A 22 -9.33 -6.25 -15.14
CA ASP A 22 -8.31 -5.35 -14.62
C ASP A 22 -8.23 -5.39 -13.08
N ILE A 23 -7.02 -5.24 -12.54
CA ILE A 23 -6.83 -5.05 -11.09
C ILE A 23 -7.02 -3.56 -10.79
N ARG A 24 -8.11 -3.25 -10.06
CA ARG A 24 -8.43 -1.87 -9.69
C ARG A 24 -7.36 -1.22 -8.84
N THR A 25 -6.82 -1.92 -7.84
CA THR A 25 -5.81 -1.35 -6.94
C THR A 25 -4.95 -2.42 -6.29
N VAL A 26 -3.66 -2.13 -6.18
CA VAL A 26 -2.76 -2.78 -5.22
C VAL A 26 -2.48 -1.77 -4.12
N THR A 27 -2.71 -2.16 -2.87
CA THR A 27 -2.52 -1.28 -1.71
C THR A 27 -1.49 -1.87 -0.75
N MET A 28 -0.42 -1.11 -0.47
CA MET A 28 0.52 -1.43 0.59
C MET A 28 0.07 -0.77 1.90
N GLY A 29 -0.20 -1.57 2.93
CA GLY A 29 -0.46 -1.07 4.28
C GLY A 29 0.85 -0.84 5.05
N ILE A 30 1.06 0.37 5.57
CA ILE A 30 2.25 0.71 6.37
C ILE A 30 1.81 1.13 7.78
N SER A 31 2.29 0.41 8.79
CA SER A 31 2.09 0.82 10.19
C SER A 31 2.99 2.00 10.53
N LEU A 32 2.41 3.04 11.14
CA LEU A 32 3.13 4.25 11.57
C LEU A 32 3.22 4.39 13.10
N LYS A 33 2.81 3.37 13.86
CA LYS A 33 2.79 3.44 15.34
C LYS A 33 4.16 3.75 15.96
N ASP A 34 5.23 3.26 15.36
CA ASP A 34 6.63 3.50 15.76
C ASP A 34 7.18 4.87 15.31
N CYS A 35 6.42 5.61 14.50
CA CYS A 35 6.78 6.96 14.06
C CYS A 35 6.31 8.04 15.05
N ALA A 36 5.47 7.68 16.03
CA ALA A 36 4.97 8.58 17.07
C ALA A 36 6.11 9.32 17.79
N HIS A 37 5.92 10.61 18.04
CA HIS A 37 6.91 11.47 18.68
C HIS A 37 6.26 12.77 19.21
N PRO A 38 6.70 13.32 20.36
CA PRO A 38 6.19 14.60 20.89
C PRO A 38 6.35 15.79 19.94
N ASP A 39 7.51 15.90 19.30
CA ASP A 39 7.74 16.87 18.23
C ASP A 39 7.14 16.36 16.90
N ILE A 40 6.16 17.12 16.39
CA ILE A 40 5.46 16.83 15.13
C ILE A 40 6.38 16.83 13.91
N LYS A 41 7.44 17.65 13.89
CA LYS A 41 8.39 17.67 12.76
C LYS A 41 9.18 16.38 12.70
N ILE A 42 9.62 15.90 13.86
CA ILE A 42 10.32 14.62 13.98
C ILE A 42 9.37 13.46 13.62
N CYS A 43 8.11 13.51 14.07
CA CYS A 43 7.08 12.54 13.69
C CYS A 43 6.90 12.50 12.15
N ALA A 44 6.72 13.67 11.52
CA ALA A 44 6.59 13.80 10.07
C ALA A 44 7.81 13.24 9.31
N ASP A 45 9.03 13.56 9.74
CA ASP A 45 10.26 13.04 9.14
C ASP A 45 10.37 11.51 9.26
N LYS A 46 9.96 10.93 10.40
CA LYS A 46 9.94 9.47 10.58
C LYS A 46 8.94 8.81 9.64
N ILE A 47 7.73 9.38 9.52
CA ILE A 47 6.69 8.90 8.61
C ILE A 47 7.20 8.91 7.17
N TYR A 48 7.76 10.04 6.72
CA TYR A 48 8.33 10.16 5.37
C TYR A 48 9.38 9.09 5.09
N LYS A 49 10.39 8.98 5.96
CA LYS A 49 11.47 8.00 5.82
C LYS A 49 10.94 6.57 5.78
N LYS A 50 9.96 6.25 6.63
CA LYS A 50 9.37 4.92 6.68
C LYS A 50 8.60 4.61 5.40
N ILE A 51 7.70 5.49 4.96
CA ILE A 51 6.93 5.30 3.74
C ILE A 51 7.87 5.11 2.54
N MET A 52 8.87 5.99 2.39
CA MET A 52 9.85 5.90 1.32
C MET A 52 10.63 4.58 1.36
N ASN A 53 11.07 4.12 2.54
CA ASN A 53 11.84 2.89 2.65
C ASN A 53 11.03 1.63 2.29
N TYR A 54 9.78 1.55 2.75
CA TYR A 54 8.93 0.37 2.50
C TYR A 54 8.33 0.38 1.10
N ALA A 55 7.92 1.54 0.58
CA ALA A 55 7.24 1.66 -0.69
C ALA A 55 8.18 1.89 -1.89
N ARG A 56 9.51 2.00 -1.67
CA ARG A 56 10.50 2.29 -2.74
C ARG A 56 10.37 1.43 -4.00
N ASN A 57 9.99 0.16 -3.83
CA ASN A 57 9.87 -0.80 -4.93
C ASN A 57 8.41 -1.10 -5.31
N LEU A 58 7.42 -0.47 -4.66
CA LEU A 58 6.01 -0.81 -4.86
C LEU A 58 5.62 -0.66 -6.33
N VAL A 59 5.96 0.47 -6.96
CA VAL A 59 5.59 0.72 -8.36
C VAL A 59 6.33 -0.21 -9.32
N SER A 60 7.65 -0.38 -9.15
CA SER A 60 8.46 -1.22 -10.03
C SER A 60 8.02 -2.68 -9.98
N THR A 61 7.83 -3.23 -8.77
CA THR A 61 7.38 -4.61 -8.59
C THR A 61 5.97 -4.82 -9.14
N VAL A 62 5.05 -3.88 -8.95
CA VAL A 62 3.70 -4.00 -9.51
C VAL A 62 3.72 -3.92 -11.04
N ASN A 63 4.56 -3.07 -11.63
CA ASN A 63 4.73 -3.00 -13.08
C ASN A 63 5.35 -4.30 -13.65
N GLU A 64 6.30 -4.91 -12.96
CA GLU A 64 6.86 -6.21 -13.34
C GLU A 64 5.79 -7.31 -13.32
N ILE A 65 4.89 -7.30 -12.32
CA ILE A 65 3.76 -8.24 -12.22
C ILE A 65 2.77 -7.99 -13.38
N GLU A 66 2.42 -6.74 -13.65
CA GLU A 66 1.55 -6.34 -14.77
C GLU A 66 2.10 -6.88 -16.11
N LEU A 67 3.40 -6.72 -16.38
CA LEU A 67 4.06 -7.27 -17.56
C LEU A 67 4.07 -8.81 -17.59
N LYS A 68 4.35 -9.44 -16.44
CA LYS A 68 4.48 -10.89 -16.34
C LYS A 68 3.15 -11.62 -16.60
N PHE A 69 2.04 -11.06 -16.13
CA PHE A 69 0.73 -11.70 -16.23
C PHE A 69 -0.16 -11.10 -17.32
N GLY A 70 0.22 -9.98 -17.92
CA GLY A 70 -0.57 -9.32 -18.96
C GLY A 70 -1.89 -8.73 -18.44
N ILE A 71 -2.00 -8.49 -17.13
CA ILE A 71 -3.21 -7.98 -16.47
C ILE A 71 -2.94 -6.54 -16.04
N PRO A 72 -3.73 -5.55 -16.52
CA PRO A 72 -3.52 -4.15 -16.16
C PRO A 72 -3.80 -3.88 -14.68
N ILE A 73 -2.94 -3.07 -14.05
CA ILE A 73 -3.04 -2.67 -12.63
C ILE A 73 -3.16 -1.16 -12.53
N ILE A 74 -4.40 -0.71 -12.30
CA ILE A 74 -4.81 0.69 -12.51
C ILE A 74 -4.33 1.62 -11.40
N ASN A 75 -4.35 1.17 -10.14
CA ASN A 75 -3.92 1.99 -9.00
C ASN A 75 -2.86 1.28 -8.16
N LYS A 76 -1.88 2.06 -7.69
CA LYS A 76 -0.83 1.65 -6.75
C LYS A 76 -0.92 2.61 -5.57
N ARG A 77 -1.46 2.14 -4.46
CA ARG A 77 -1.82 2.98 -3.29
C ARG A 77 -1.06 2.56 -2.05
N ILE A 78 -0.96 3.49 -1.12
CA ILE A 78 -0.48 3.24 0.23
C ILE A 78 -1.62 3.59 1.18
N SER A 79 -1.85 2.72 2.16
CA SER A 79 -2.70 3.02 3.31
C SER A 79 -1.84 3.01 4.56
N ILE A 80 -2.21 3.86 5.52
CA ILE A 80 -1.42 4.07 6.74
C ILE A 80 -2.29 3.97 7.98
N THR A 81 -1.64 3.82 9.14
CA THR A 81 -2.32 3.97 10.44
C THR A 81 -3.00 5.34 10.51
N PRO A 82 -4.24 5.45 11.01
CA PRO A 82 -4.91 6.74 11.18
C PRO A 82 -4.02 7.76 11.89
N ILE A 83 -3.82 8.93 11.26
CA ILE A 83 -2.88 9.95 11.76
C ILE A 83 -3.28 10.47 13.14
N SER A 84 -4.57 10.49 13.47
CA SER A 84 -5.04 10.86 14.82
C SER A 84 -4.41 10.00 15.92
N ILE A 85 -4.19 8.71 15.67
CA ILE A 85 -3.58 7.78 16.65
C ILE A 85 -2.08 8.00 16.75
N VAL A 86 -1.41 8.29 15.63
CA VAL A 86 0.04 8.50 15.60
C VAL A 86 0.39 9.86 16.22
N ALA A 87 -0.39 10.88 15.89
CA ALA A 87 -0.20 12.25 16.33
C ALA A 87 -0.77 12.53 17.73
N GLU A 88 -1.45 11.57 18.37
CA GLU A 88 -1.90 11.68 19.76
C GLU A 88 -0.74 12.00 20.72
N SER A 89 0.46 11.51 20.40
CA SER A 89 1.68 11.81 21.17
C SER A 89 2.26 13.20 20.89
N CYS A 90 1.83 13.90 19.85
CA CYS A 90 2.40 15.19 19.44
C CYS A 90 1.83 16.34 20.27
N GLU A 91 2.69 17.23 20.76
CA GLU A 91 2.30 18.46 21.47
C GLU A 91 1.89 19.58 20.50
N SER A 92 1.13 19.26 19.46
CA SER A 92 0.71 20.19 18.40
C SER A 92 -0.79 20.07 18.16
N SER A 93 -1.48 21.20 18.06
CA SER A 93 -2.88 21.26 17.65
C SER A 93 -3.08 21.22 16.13
N ASN A 94 -1.98 21.27 15.35
CA ASN A 94 -2.01 21.30 13.88
C ASN A 94 -1.24 20.11 13.29
N TYR A 95 -1.94 19.19 12.62
CA TYR A 95 -1.37 18.00 11.98
C TYR A 95 -1.00 18.17 10.51
N THR A 96 -1.13 19.38 9.95
CA THR A 96 -0.75 19.70 8.57
C THR A 96 0.69 19.30 8.22
N PRO A 97 1.70 19.42 9.11
CA PRO A 97 3.05 18.95 8.81
C PRO A 97 3.11 17.45 8.46
N ILE A 98 2.32 16.62 9.14
CA ILE A 98 2.24 15.18 8.86
C ILE A 98 1.54 14.92 7.52
N ALA A 99 0.51 15.71 7.18
CA ALA A 99 -0.19 15.58 5.90
C ALA A 99 0.67 15.99 4.68
N LYS A 100 1.72 16.80 4.90
CA LYS A 100 2.66 17.26 3.87
C LYS A 100 3.90 16.37 3.73
N ALA A 101 4.13 15.48 4.69
CA ALA A 101 5.21 14.51 4.67
C ALA A 101 4.87 13.41 3.66
#